data_AF-A0A5K7X9W3-F1
#
_entry.id   AF-A0A5K7X9W3-F1
#
_cell.length_a   1.000
_cell.length_b   1.000
_cell.length_c   1.000
_cell.angle_alpha   90.00
_cell.angle_beta   90.00
_cell.angle_gamma   90.00
#
_symmetry.space_group_name_H-M   'P 1'
#
loop_
_entity.id
_entity.type
_entity.pdbx_description
1 polymer ?
#
loop_
_entity_poly.entity_id
_entity_poly.type
_entity_poly.pdbx_seq_one_letter_code
_entity_poly.pdbx_strand_id
1 'polypeptide(L)'
;MVGATPADWVPANEEAAELNATVTAAQGGDVGPATLSAPKPQRVNARATTRALAAGHTLGRHGHAAGVTDAMIAEVDAEFGKANPVESEIHLRNAYHVIRGYFEALGMPIPAASANVNASDAAS
;
A
#
# COMPACT_ATOMS: atom_id res chain seq x y z
N MET A 1 -19.86 -2.62 -41.66
CA MET A 1 -19.32 -2.60 -40.28
C MET A 1 -17.94 -3.24 -40.35
N VAL A 2 -16.88 -2.43 -40.42
CA VAL A 2 -15.50 -2.89 -40.59
C VAL A 2 -14.86 -2.93 -39.21
N GLY A 3 -14.35 -4.10 -38.83
CA GLY A 3 -13.69 -4.33 -37.54
C GLY A 3 -12.36 -3.59 -37.47
N ALA A 4 -12.12 -2.92 -36.34
CA ALA A 4 -10.82 -2.35 -36.02
C ALA A 4 -9.88 -3.48 -35.57
N THR A 5 -8.85 -3.74 -36.35
CA THR A 5 -7.68 -4.54 -35.95
C THR A 5 -6.76 -3.71 -35.06
N PRO A 6 -6.28 -4.21 -33.91
CA PRO A 6 -5.31 -3.51 -33.09
C PRO A 6 -3.89 -3.82 -33.59
N ALA A 7 -3.41 -3.03 -34.55
CA ALA A 7 -2.07 -3.20 -35.13
C ALA A 7 -1.03 -2.17 -34.65
N ASP A 8 -1.39 -1.21 -33.79
CA ASP A 8 -0.48 -0.10 -33.44
C ASP A 8 -0.22 0.03 -31.93
N TRP A 9 -0.17 -1.08 -31.19
CA TRP A 9 0.35 -1.05 -29.81
C TRP A 9 1.89 -1.03 -29.85
N VAL A 10 2.45 0.19 -29.83
CA VAL A 10 3.88 0.43 -29.63
C VAL A 10 4.18 0.26 -28.13
N PRO A 11 5.10 -0.63 -27.72
CA PRO A 11 5.47 -0.76 -26.32
C PRO A 11 6.15 0.52 -25.82
N ALA A 12 5.70 1.01 -24.66
CA ALA A 12 6.13 2.25 -24.03
C ALA A 12 7.56 2.20 -23.44
N ASN A 13 8.50 1.51 -24.09
CA ASN A 13 9.85 1.29 -23.59
C ASN A 13 10.97 1.91 -24.44
N GLU A 14 10.67 2.62 -25.53
CA GLU A 14 11.70 3.32 -26.33
C GLU A 14 11.76 4.84 -26.09
N GLU A 15 10.68 5.49 -25.62
CA GLU A 15 10.69 6.95 -25.34
C GLU A 15 11.40 7.33 -24.03
N ALA A 16 11.68 6.37 -23.14
CA ALA A 16 12.34 6.65 -21.86
C ALA A 16 13.88 6.80 -21.97
N ALA A 17 14.47 6.47 -23.12
CA ALA A 17 15.92 6.50 -23.30
C ALA A 17 16.46 7.92 -23.61
N GLU A 18 15.67 8.79 -24.24
CA GLU A 18 16.16 10.11 -24.66
C GLU A 18 16.17 11.16 -23.55
N LEU A 19 15.36 11.00 -22.49
CA LEU A 19 15.35 11.91 -21.34
C LEU A 19 16.58 11.79 -20.44
N ASN A 20 17.33 10.68 -20.52
CA ASN A 20 18.54 10.48 -19.70
C ASN A 20 19.82 11.01 -20.36
N ALA A 21 19.78 11.40 -21.64
CA ALA A 21 20.95 11.95 -22.32
C ALA A 21 21.19 13.45 -22.03
N THR A 22 20.18 14.18 -21.51
CA THR A 22 20.26 15.64 -21.32
C THR A 22 20.62 16.08 -19.89
N VAL A 23 20.83 15.16 -18.94
CA VAL A 23 21.27 15.47 -17.56
C VAL A 23 22.69 14.95 -17.28
N THR A 24 23.57 14.95 -18.28
CA THR A 24 25.00 14.59 -18.08
C THR A 24 25.94 15.64 -18.69
N ALA A 25 25.65 16.93 -18.52
CA ALA A 25 26.50 18.01 -19.02
C ALA A 25 26.62 19.23 -18.09
N ALA A 26 26.30 19.08 -16.80
CA ALA A 26 26.43 20.19 -15.85
C ALA A 26 26.85 19.70 -14.47
N GLN A 27 28.13 19.37 -14.31
CA GLN A 27 28.84 19.46 -13.02
C GLN A 27 30.35 19.23 -13.25
N GLY A 28 31.05 20.34 -13.54
CA GLY A 28 32.50 20.40 -13.37
C GLY A 28 32.83 20.17 -11.91
N GLY A 29 33.65 19.15 -11.66
CA GLY A 29 34.02 18.72 -10.32
C GLY A 29 35.00 19.67 -9.64
N ASP A 30 34.68 20.00 -8.39
CA ASP A 30 35.65 20.32 -7.35
C ASP A 30 35.62 19.16 -6.35
N VAL A 31 36.61 18.26 -6.44
CA VAL A 31 36.74 17.09 -5.54
C VAL A 31 37.68 17.44 -4.39
N GLY A 32 37.14 18.15 -3.40
CA GLY A 32 37.72 18.17 -2.07
C GLY A 32 37.70 16.77 -1.45
N PRO A 33 38.62 16.45 -0.51
CA PRO A 33 38.75 15.10 0.04
C PRO A 33 37.47 14.71 0.78
N ALA A 34 36.69 13.81 0.17
CA ALA A 34 35.50 13.23 0.76
C ALA A 34 35.89 12.42 2.01
N THR A 35 35.67 13.01 3.17
CA THR A 35 35.72 12.31 4.45
C THR A 35 34.54 11.32 4.46
N LEU A 36 34.83 10.03 4.29
CA LEU A 36 33.83 8.97 4.37
C LEU A 36 33.28 8.94 5.80
N SER A 37 32.09 9.52 5.98
CA SER A 37 31.37 9.50 7.24
C SER A 37 31.03 8.05 7.58
N ALA A 38 31.38 7.61 8.79
CA ALA A 38 31.17 6.24 9.25
C ALA A 38 29.70 5.81 9.06
N PRO A 39 29.43 4.55 8.66
CA PRO A 39 28.08 4.08 8.46
C PRO A 39 27.30 4.19 9.77
N LYS A 40 26.26 5.03 9.80
CA LYS A 40 25.34 5.12 10.93
C LYS A 40 24.75 3.73 11.18
N PRO A 41 24.67 3.27 12.44
CA PRO A 41 24.08 1.97 12.74
C PRO A 41 22.63 1.95 12.24
N GLN A 42 22.35 1.04 11.32
CA GLN A 42 21.03 0.86 10.74
C GLN A 42 20.11 0.34 11.84
N ARG A 43 19.31 1.26 12.40
CA ARG A 43 18.23 0.89 13.31
C ARG A 43 17.23 0.08 12.48
N VAL A 44 17.03 -1.18 12.85
CA VAL A 44 15.90 -1.97 12.36
C VAL A 44 14.67 -1.29 12.93
N ASN A 45 14.03 -0.43 12.13
CA ASN A 45 12.87 0.32 12.56
C ASN A 45 11.78 -0.66 12.97
N ALA A 46 11.11 -0.35 14.08
CA ALA A 46 9.92 -1.07 14.54
C ALA A 46 8.98 -1.31 13.35
N ARG A 47 8.44 -2.53 13.27
CA ARG A 47 7.57 -3.05 12.19
C ARG A 47 6.75 -1.91 11.56
N ALA A 48 7.13 -1.47 10.36
CA ALA A 48 6.47 -0.33 9.73
C ALA A 48 5.02 -0.73 9.44
N THR A 49 4.06 -0.09 10.11
CA THR A 49 2.64 -0.25 9.79
C THR A 49 2.42 0.32 8.39
N THR A 50 2.06 -0.55 7.45
CA THR A 50 1.66 -0.12 6.10
C THR A 50 0.15 0.10 6.08
N ARG A 51 -0.32 0.98 5.18
CA ARG A 51 -1.76 1.23 5.00
C ARG A 51 -2.53 -0.03 4.60
N ALA A 52 -1.89 -0.92 3.83
CA ALA A 52 -2.44 -2.23 3.50
C ALA A 52 -2.61 -3.13 4.74
N LEU A 53 -1.64 -3.13 5.66
CA LEU A 53 -1.74 -3.86 6.92
C LEU A 53 -2.87 -3.31 7.80
N ALA A 54 -2.94 -1.99 7.94
CA ALA A 54 -4.01 -1.32 8.69
C ALA A 54 -5.40 -1.59 8.10
N ALA A 55 -5.54 -1.61 6.77
CA ALA A 55 -6.79 -1.96 6.09
C ALA A 55 -7.23 -3.40 6.40
N GLY A 56 -6.31 -4.37 6.37
CA GLY A 56 -6.60 -5.76 6.73
C GLY A 56 -7.05 -5.92 8.18
N HIS A 57 -6.38 -5.24 9.12
CA HIS A 57 -6.78 -5.24 10.53
C HIS A 57 -8.17 -4.63 10.74
N THR A 58 -8.42 -3.46 10.12
CA THR A 58 -9.71 -2.77 10.21
C THR A 58 -10.84 -3.66 9.70
N LEU A 59 -10.66 -4.31 8.55
CA LEU A 59 -11.64 -5.26 8.01
C LEU A 59 -11.89 -6.48 8.90
N GLY A 60 -10.86 -6.96 9.61
CA GLY A 60 -11.00 -8.02 10.60
C GLY A 60 -11.87 -7.60 11.79
N ARG A 61 -11.66 -6.37 12.31
CA ARG A 61 -12.42 -5.81 13.45
C ARG A 61 -13.89 -5.53 13.11
N HIS A 62 -14.15 -4.91 11.96
CA HIS A 62 -15.50 -4.50 11.56
C HIS A 62 -16.31 -5.63 10.92
N GLY A 63 -15.64 -6.68 10.46
CA GLY A 63 -16.26 -7.75 9.70
C GLY A 63 -16.54 -7.36 8.25
N HIS A 64 -16.64 -8.37 7.39
CA HIS A 64 -16.73 -8.16 5.94
C HIS A 64 -18.15 -7.96 5.43
N ALA A 65 -19.17 -8.26 6.23
CA ALA A 65 -20.57 -8.19 5.80
C ALA A 65 -21.06 -6.77 5.48
N ALA A 66 -20.45 -5.74 6.08
CA ALA A 66 -20.86 -4.34 5.89
C ALA A 66 -20.27 -3.68 4.63
N GLY A 67 -19.33 -4.32 3.94
CA GLY A 67 -18.56 -3.69 2.86
C GLY A 67 -17.57 -2.65 3.38
N VAL A 68 -17.06 -1.80 2.47
CA VAL A 68 -16.15 -0.69 2.82
C VAL A 68 -16.98 0.54 3.18
N THR A 69 -16.71 1.14 4.35
CA THR A 69 -17.44 2.31 4.87
C THR A 69 -16.50 3.48 5.15
N ASP A 70 -17.03 4.71 5.17
CA ASP A 70 -16.25 5.92 5.47
C ASP A 70 -15.62 5.89 6.87
N ALA A 71 -16.30 5.26 7.84
CA ALA A 71 -15.75 5.09 9.19
C ALA A 71 -14.49 4.22 9.18
N MET A 72 -14.47 3.16 8.37
CA MET A 72 -13.29 2.30 8.23
C MET A 72 -12.14 3.04 7.52
N ILE A 73 -12.45 3.89 6.54
CA ILE A 73 -11.45 4.72 5.85
C ILE A 73 -10.75 5.65 6.86
N ALA A 74 -11.54 6.32 7.71
CA ALA A 74 -11.01 7.18 8.77
C ALA A 74 -10.16 6.42 9.79
N GLU A 75 -10.56 5.19 10.14
CA GLU A 75 -9.80 4.32 11.05
C GLU A 75 -8.44 3.89 10.47
N VAL A 76 -8.40 3.55 9.18
CA VAL A 76 -7.15 3.23 8.48
C VAL A 76 -6.20 4.42 8.45
N ASP A 77 -6.72 5.61 8.17
CA ASP A 77 -5.92 6.85 8.19
C ASP A 77 -5.36 7.16 9.57
N ALA A 78 -6.15 6.91 10.62
CA ALA A 78 -5.73 7.09 12.01
C ALA A 78 -4.65 6.06 12.43
N GLU A 79 -4.82 4.78 12.06
CA GLU A 79 -3.85 3.72 12.37
C GLU A 79 -2.53 3.90 11.61
N PHE A 80 -2.58 4.40 10.37
CA PHE A 80 -1.39 4.71 9.59
C PHE A 80 -0.70 6.01 10.03
N GLY A 81 -1.44 6.97 10.58
CA GLY A 81 -0.92 8.25 11.06
C GLY A 81 -0.78 9.34 9.98
N LYS A 82 -1.35 9.13 8.79
CA LYS A 82 -1.43 10.14 7.72
C LYS A 82 -2.76 10.01 6.99
N ALA A 83 -3.52 11.10 6.98
CA ALA A 83 -4.79 11.16 6.25
C ALA A 83 -4.56 11.06 4.73
N ASN A 84 -5.13 10.03 4.13
CA ASN A 84 -5.26 9.88 2.69
C ASN A 84 -6.48 8.98 2.39
N PRO A 85 -7.69 9.53 2.43
CA PRO A 85 -8.91 8.73 2.38
C PRO A 85 -9.04 7.95 1.07
N VAL A 86 -8.56 8.51 -0.05
CA VAL A 86 -8.58 7.84 -1.36
C VAL A 86 -7.69 6.60 -1.37
N GLU A 87 -6.47 6.72 -0.86
CA GLU A 87 -5.54 5.59 -0.79
C GLU A 87 -6.03 4.53 0.20
N SER A 88 -6.57 4.97 1.34
CA SER A 88 -7.14 4.09 2.37
C SER A 88 -8.37 3.34 1.86
N GLU A 89 -9.23 3.99 1.09
CA GLU A 89 -10.35 3.33 0.41
C GLU A 89 -9.87 2.27 -0.57
N ILE A 90 -8.87 2.56 -1.41
CA ILE A 90 -8.31 1.61 -2.37
C ILE A 90 -7.76 0.38 -1.63
N HIS A 91 -6.99 0.58 -0.56
CA HIS A 91 -6.45 -0.53 0.23
C HIS A 91 -7.55 -1.35 0.92
N LEU A 92 -8.59 -0.71 1.44
CA LEU A 92 -9.74 -1.39 2.03
C LEU A 92 -10.50 -2.22 0.99
N ARG A 93 -10.78 -1.68 -0.20
CA ARG A 93 -11.45 -2.41 -1.28
C ARG A 93 -10.62 -3.61 -1.73
N ASN A 94 -9.31 -3.43 -1.91
CA ASN A 94 -8.41 -4.51 -2.28
C ASN A 94 -8.40 -5.62 -1.23
N ALA A 95 -8.23 -5.27 0.05
CA ALA A 95 -8.26 -6.23 1.14
C ALA A 95 -9.62 -6.96 1.22
N TYR A 96 -10.72 -6.23 1.07
CA TYR A 96 -12.07 -6.81 1.06
C TYR A 96 -12.23 -7.87 -0.03
N HIS A 97 -11.85 -7.55 -1.28
CA HIS A 97 -11.95 -8.49 -2.40
C HIS A 97 -11.03 -9.69 -2.25
N VAL A 98 -9.80 -9.49 -1.77
CA VAL A 98 -8.84 -10.58 -1.56
C VAL A 98 -9.36 -11.56 -0.52
N ILE A 99 -9.82 -11.07 0.63
CA ILE A 99 -10.27 -11.95 1.70
C ILE A 99 -11.56 -12.66 1.29
N ARG A 100 -12.50 -11.95 0.68
CA ARG A 100 -13.72 -12.55 0.14
C ARG A 100 -13.41 -13.64 -0.89
N GLY A 101 -12.54 -13.37 -1.85
CA GLY A 101 -12.12 -14.35 -2.87
C GLY A 101 -11.44 -15.58 -2.27
N TYR A 102 -10.64 -15.41 -1.21
CA TYR A 102 -10.02 -16.52 -0.49
C TYR A 102 -11.06 -17.45 0.17
N PHE A 103 -12.04 -16.88 0.89
CA PHE A 103 -13.10 -17.67 1.52
C PHE A 103 -14.03 -18.33 0.50
N GLU A 104 -14.40 -17.61 -0.57
CA GLU A 104 -15.20 -18.16 -1.67
C GLU A 104 -14.48 -19.33 -2.37
N ALA A 105 -13.18 -19.21 -2.65
CA ALA A 105 -12.40 -20.27 -3.28
C ALA A 105 -12.28 -21.54 -2.41
N LEU A 106 -12.27 -21.38 -1.08
CA LEU A 106 -12.22 -22.48 -0.14
C LEU A 106 -13.61 -23.05 0.21
N GLY A 107 -14.69 -22.48 -0.33
CA GLY A 107 -16.06 -22.86 0.01
C GLY A 107 -16.39 -22.64 1.48
N MET A 108 -15.65 -21.76 2.16
CA MET A 108 -15.81 -21.48 3.58
C MET A 108 -16.71 -20.26 3.78
N PRO A 109 -17.53 -20.23 4.86
CA PRO A 109 -18.27 -19.03 5.20
C PRO A 109 -17.30 -17.89 5.54
N ILE A 110 -17.61 -16.70 5.03
CA ILE A 110 -16.86 -15.49 5.39
C ILE A 110 -17.09 -15.24 6.88
N PRO A 111 -16.01 -15.10 7.69
CA PRO A 111 -16.15 -14.88 9.12
C PRO A 111 -16.86 -13.55 9.38
N ALA A 112 -17.79 -13.57 10.33
CA ALA A 112 -18.34 -12.34 10.90
C ALA A 112 -17.23 -11.56 11.61
N ALA A 113 -17.48 -10.27 11.90
CA ALA A 113 -16.56 -9.40 12.64
C ALA A 113 -15.91 -10.16 13.82
N SER A 114 -14.58 -10.13 13.90
CA SER A 114 -13.92 -10.81 15.01
C SER A 114 -14.24 -10.03 16.29
N ALA A 115 -14.83 -10.73 17.27
CA ALA A 115 -14.92 -10.20 18.62
C ALA A 115 -13.49 -9.94 19.09
N ASN A 116 -13.14 -8.66 19.26
CA ASN A 116 -11.79 -8.22 19.56
C ASN A 116 -11.35 -8.85 20.89
N VAL A 117 -10.44 -9.83 20.85
CA VAL A 117 -9.98 -10.57 22.04
C VAL A 117 -9.01 -9.74 22.89
N ASN A 118 -8.66 -8.52 22.46
CA ASN A 118 -7.82 -7.59 23.23
C ASN A 118 -8.64 -6.73 24.22
N ALA A 119 -9.48 -7.37 25.03
CA ALA A 119 -10.12 -6.77 26.19
C ALA A 119 -9.59 -7.37 27.51
N SER A 120 -8.36 -7.88 27.51
CA SER A 120 -7.62 -8.23 28.73
C SER A 120 -6.64 -7.10 29.05
N ASP A 121 -6.80 -6.52 30.24
CA ASP A 121 -5.87 -5.62 30.94
C ASP A 121 -5.91 -4.11 30.63
N ALA A 122 -6.96 -3.45 31.12
CA ALA A 122 -6.83 -2.13 31.74
C ALA A 122 -7.90 -1.94 32.84
N ALA A 123 -8.00 -2.93 33.73
CA ALA A 123 -8.66 -2.81 35.02
C ALA A 123 -7.69 -3.40 36.06
N SER A 124 -6.75 -2.58 36.52
CA SER A 124 -5.96 -2.78 37.74
C SER A 124 -5.45 -1.42 38.22
#